data_AF-A0A8S3IET3-F1
#
_entry.id   AF-A0A8S3IET3-F1
#
_cell.length_a   1.000
_cell.length_b   1.000
_cell.length_c   1.000
_cell.angle_alpha   90.00
_cell.angle_beta   90.00
_cell.angle_gamma   90.00
#
_symmetry.space_group_name_H-M   'P 1'
#
loop_
_entity.id
_entity.type
_entity.pdbx_description
1 polymer ?
#
loop_
_entity_poly.entity_id
_entity_poly.type
_entity_poly.pdbx_seq_one_letter_code
_entity_poly.pdbx_strand_id
1 'polypeptide(L)'
;MSAITNAINNSTQLVRTNWTDVNSLTSSPTNSNSDSVNTPLISSSVSNQHNSIHSTLKSPISMHNHDQTAQSMTFERTIQTYPLTNYTFGTKDPLYERDSSVQARFQRMREEFTTMGMRRSVEAVLLVHEHNLPHVLLLQLGTTFFKLPGGELNPGEDSMEGLKRLLNETLGRPDSVQQNNWLIEDVIGNWWRPNFEAPRYPYVPAHVTKPKEHIR
;
A
#
# COMPACT_ATOMS: atom_id res chain seq x y z
N MET A 1 -21.82 19.62 13.95
CA MET A 1 -22.16 18.48 13.07
C MET A 1 -22.88 19.01 11.84
N SER A 2 -22.19 19.12 10.71
CA SER A 2 -22.77 19.52 9.44
C SER A 2 -22.02 18.76 8.35
N ALA A 3 -22.65 17.73 7.80
CA ALA A 3 -22.16 17.03 6.62
C ALA A 3 -22.61 17.82 5.39
N ILE A 4 -21.68 18.42 4.66
CA ILE A 4 -21.98 19.12 3.41
C ILE A 4 -22.14 18.05 2.33
N THR A 5 -23.39 17.86 1.91
CA THR A 5 -23.84 16.87 0.91
C THR A 5 -23.73 17.47 -0.49
N ASN A 6 -22.98 16.84 -1.38
CA ASN A 6 -23.04 17.14 -2.82
C ASN A 6 -24.09 16.23 -3.49
N ALA A 7 -25.12 16.85 -4.06
CA ALA A 7 -26.17 16.19 -4.82
C ALA A 7 -25.73 15.99 -6.28
N ILE A 8 -25.74 14.74 -6.76
CA ILE A 8 -25.68 14.40 -8.19
C ILE A 8 -26.79 13.38 -8.48
N ASN A 9 -27.66 13.74 -9.41
CA ASN A 9 -28.83 12.97 -9.86
C ASN A 9 -28.43 11.64 -10.51
N ASN A 10 -29.02 10.53 -10.05
CA ASN A 10 -28.95 9.23 -10.70
C ASN A 10 -30.32 8.85 -11.27
N SER A 11 -30.41 8.71 -12.59
CA SER A 11 -31.53 8.08 -13.27
C SER A 11 -31.32 6.56 -13.31
N THR A 12 -32.29 5.87 -12.73
CA THR A 12 -32.46 4.42 -12.55
C THR A 12 -32.57 3.66 -13.88
N GLN A 13 -31.92 2.50 -14.00
CA GLN A 13 -32.58 1.31 -14.56
C GLN A 13 -32.09 0.05 -13.84
N LEU A 14 -33.07 -0.70 -13.32
CA LEU A 14 -32.95 -1.91 -12.52
C LEU A 14 -32.93 -3.12 -13.46
N VAL A 15 -32.00 -4.05 -13.25
CA VAL A 15 -32.19 -5.45 -13.67
C VAL A 15 -31.86 -6.34 -12.47
N ARG A 16 -32.92 -6.82 -11.81
CA ARG A 16 -32.91 -7.95 -10.89
C ARG A 16 -32.94 -9.23 -11.71
N THR A 17 -32.09 -10.20 -11.40
CA THR A 17 -32.37 -11.61 -11.67
C THR A 17 -31.95 -12.48 -10.49
N ASN A 18 -32.78 -13.49 -10.25
CA ASN A 18 -32.93 -14.29 -9.04
C ASN A 18 -31.83 -15.35 -8.89
N TRP A 19 -31.51 -15.66 -7.62
CA TRP A 19 -30.82 -16.87 -7.22
C TRP A 19 -31.84 -18.01 -7.06
N THR A 20 -31.55 -19.18 -7.61
CA THR A 20 -32.17 -20.45 -7.22
C THR A 20 -31.09 -21.50 -7.04
N ASP A 21 -31.11 -22.12 -5.86
CA ASP A 21 -30.28 -23.23 -5.42
C ASP A 21 -30.38 -24.46 -6.32
N VAL A 22 -29.27 -25.18 -6.46
CA VAL A 22 -29.28 -26.63 -6.68
C VAL A 22 -28.12 -27.27 -5.89
N ASN A 23 -28.47 -28.06 -4.88
CA ASN A 23 -27.59 -29.00 -4.19
C ASN A 23 -27.48 -30.30 -4.99
N SER A 24 -26.31 -30.94 -5.02
CA SER A 24 -26.20 -32.40 -4.80
C SER A 24 -24.75 -32.89 -4.69
N LEU A 25 -24.56 -33.73 -3.68
CA LEU A 25 -23.36 -34.47 -3.26
C LEU A 25 -22.73 -35.36 -4.34
N THR A 26 -21.44 -35.71 -4.18
CA THR A 26 -20.94 -37.12 -4.20
C THR A 26 -19.43 -37.23 -3.88
N SER A 27 -19.16 -37.91 -2.75
CA SER A 27 -18.13 -38.93 -2.42
C SER A 27 -16.72 -38.98 -3.07
N SER A 28 -15.69 -38.96 -2.21
CA SER A 28 -14.38 -39.63 -2.37
C SER A 28 -14.51 -41.17 -2.35
N PRO A 29 -13.53 -41.96 -2.85
CA PRO A 29 -12.34 -42.40 -2.07
C PRO A 29 -11.09 -42.54 -3.00
N THR A 30 -9.85 -42.91 -2.64
CA THR A 30 -9.24 -43.89 -1.73
C THR A 30 -7.75 -43.55 -1.52
N ASN A 31 -7.22 -43.86 -0.34
CA ASN A 31 -5.81 -43.78 0.05
C ASN A 31 -5.22 -45.22 0.04
N SER A 32 -3.98 -45.40 -0.43
CA SER A 32 -3.25 -46.68 -0.31
C SER A 32 -1.77 -46.43 0.00
N ASN A 33 -1.35 -46.87 1.19
CA ASN A 33 0.02 -46.95 1.69
C ASN A 33 0.68 -48.27 1.28
N SER A 34 1.95 -48.21 0.85
CA SER A 34 3.08 -49.14 1.09
C SER A 34 4.31 -48.45 0.45
N ASP A 35 5.55 -48.43 0.96
CA ASP A 35 6.34 -49.46 1.62
C ASP A 35 7.48 -48.83 2.45
N SER A 36 7.86 -49.58 3.48
CA SER A 36 9.01 -49.41 4.37
C SER A 36 10.30 -49.96 3.76
N VAL A 37 11.43 -49.24 3.89
CA VAL A 37 12.79 -49.86 3.90
C VAL A 37 13.71 -49.11 4.88
N ASN A 38 14.46 -49.91 5.65
CA ASN A 38 15.37 -49.60 6.74
C ASN A 38 16.67 -48.82 6.36
N THR A 39 17.10 -47.99 7.34
CA THR A 39 18.44 -47.65 7.89
C THR A 39 19.72 -48.40 7.41
N PRO A 40 20.95 -47.80 7.53
CA PRO A 40 21.52 -47.40 8.83
C PRO A 40 22.36 -46.11 8.93
N LEU A 41 22.48 -45.69 10.20
CA LEU A 41 23.38 -44.71 10.77
C LEU A 41 24.86 -45.07 10.56
N ILE A 42 25.69 -44.04 10.34
CA ILE A 42 27.13 -44.07 10.67
C ILE A 42 27.43 -42.86 11.53
N SER A 43 27.89 -43.13 12.75
CA SER A 43 28.55 -42.17 13.64
C SER A 43 30.04 -42.13 13.33
N SER A 44 30.64 -40.94 13.36
CA SER A 44 32.07 -40.81 13.71
C SER A 44 32.36 -39.43 14.29
N SER A 45 32.60 -39.43 15.59
CA SER A 45 33.33 -38.43 16.36
C SER A 45 34.81 -38.41 15.96
N VAL A 46 35.37 -37.22 15.67
CA VAL A 46 36.82 -36.97 15.81
C VAL A 46 37.04 -35.57 16.38
N SER A 47 37.88 -35.55 17.41
CA SER A 47 38.30 -34.44 18.25
C SER A 47 39.56 -33.72 17.72
N ASN A 48 39.66 -32.43 18.06
CA ASN A 48 40.87 -31.67 18.47
C ASN A 48 42.13 -31.67 17.60
N GLN A 49 42.58 -30.49 17.12
CA GLN A 49 43.56 -29.62 17.82
C GLN A 49 44.08 -28.46 16.93
N HIS A 50 44.30 -27.33 17.60
CA HIS A 50 45.26 -26.23 17.38
C HIS A 50 46.09 -26.16 16.08
N ASN A 51 46.08 -24.98 15.45
CA ASN A 51 47.34 -24.32 15.08
C ASN A 51 47.18 -22.79 15.07
N SER A 52 48.00 -22.15 15.92
CA SER A 52 48.18 -20.71 16.05
C SER A 52 49.21 -20.25 15.02
N ILE A 53 48.87 -19.28 14.17
CA ILE A 53 49.85 -18.48 13.43
C ILE A 53 49.54 -17.01 13.68
N HIS A 54 50.52 -16.38 14.30
CA HIS A 54 50.60 -14.99 14.71
C HIS A 54 50.93 -14.13 13.48
N SER A 55 50.04 -13.23 13.07
CA SER A 55 50.36 -12.14 12.14
C SER A 55 49.90 -10.80 12.72
N THR A 56 50.86 -10.11 13.34
CA THR A 56 50.74 -8.72 13.78
C THR A 56 50.79 -7.82 12.56
N LEU A 57 49.64 -7.27 12.14
CA LEU A 57 49.60 -6.12 11.24
C LEU A 57 48.86 -4.96 11.92
N LYS A 58 49.62 -3.88 12.03
CA LYS A 58 49.31 -2.63 12.70
C LYS A 58 48.13 -1.94 12.04
N SER A 59 47.12 -1.58 12.82
CA SER A 59 46.07 -0.64 12.44
C SER A 59 46.65 0.78 12.31
N PRO A 60 46.49 1.48 11.17
CA PRO A 60 46.64 2.92 11.14
C PRO A 60 45.38 3.57 11.71
N ILE A 61 45.58 4.33 12.78
CA ILE A 61 44.65 5.36 13.25
C ILE A 61 44.45 6.34 12.09
N SER A 62 43.21 6.43 11.58
CA SER A 62 42.77 7.60 10.84
C SER A 62 41.58 8.17 11.59
N MET A 63 41.83 9.29 12.27
CA MET A 63 40.78 10.16 12.77
C MET A 63 40.06 10.75 11.56
N HIS A 64 38.85 10.30 11.30
CA HIS A 64 37.86 11.10 10.59
C HIS A 64 36.72 11.34 11.56
N ASN A 65 36.67 12.57 12.08
CA ASN A 65 35.46 13.14 12.63
C ASN A 65 34.42 13.15 11.51
N HIS A 66 33.62 12.10 11.45
CA HIS A 66 32.32 12.22 10.85
C HIS A 66 31.35 12.55 11.97
N ASP A 67 31.15 13.84 12.18
CA ASP A 67 29.84 14.36 12.55
C ASP A 67 28.86 13.98 11.42
N GLN A 68 28.53 12.70 11.32
CA GLN A 68 27.23 12.30 10.86
C GLN A 68 26.36 12.37 12.09
N THR A 69 25.70 13.51 12.24
CA THR A 69 24.42 13.61 12.95
C THR A 69 23.50 12.55 12.36
N ALA A 70 23.60 11.32 12.87
CA ALA A 70 22.52 10.38 12.86
C ALA A 70 21.43 11.00 13.73
N GLN A 71 20.67 11.94 13.17
CA GLN A 71 19.46 12.43 13.79
C GLN A 71 18.55 11.21 13.91
N SER A 72 18.51 10.70 15.14
CA SER A 72 17.45 9.84 15.64
C SER A 72 16.11 10.52 15.33
N MET A 73 15.50 10.23 14.18
CA MET A 73 14.20 10.74 13.76
C MET A 73 13.07 10.04 14.54
N THR A 74 13.15 10.11 15.87
CA THR A 74 12.16 9.51 16.77
C THR A 74 11.78 10.48 17.88
N PHE A 75 11.49 11.74 17.55
CA PHE A 75 10.80 12.61 18.51
C PHE A 75 9.86 13.55 17.76
N GLU A 76 8.62 13.58 18.26
CA GLU A 76 7.51 14.49 17.95
C GLU A 76 7.72 15.42 16.74
N ARG A 77 7.12 15.05 15.60
CA ARG A 77 7.17 15.88 14.40
C ARG A 77 6.05 16.92 14.42
N THR A 78 6.44 18.18 14.36
CA THR A 78 5.50 19.30 14.22
C THR A 78 5.11 19.47 12.75
N ILE A 79 3.80 19.43 12.46
CA ILE A 79 3.25 19.71 11.13
C ILE A 79 2.44 21.00 11.19
N GLN A 80 2.66 21.89 10.23
CA GLN A 80 1.89 23.13 10.13
C GLN A 80 0.58 22.87 9.40
N THR A 81 -0.54 23.21 10.04
CA THR A 81 -1.87 23.17 9.44
C THR A 81 -2.43 24.58 9.30
N TYR A 82 -3.28 24.80 8.30
CA TYR A 82 -3.95 26.08 8.08
C TYR A 82 -5.49 25.93 8.15
N PRO A 83 -6.22 27.03 8.44
CA PRO A 83 -7.68 26.99 8.51
C PRO A 83 -8.30 26.46 7.22
N LEU A 84 -9.39 25.69 7.31
CA LEU A 84 -10.12 25.19 6.14
C LEU A 84 -10.52 26.33 5.18
N THR A 85 -10.85 27.50 5.73
CA THR A 85 -11.23 28.71 4.96
C THR A 85 -10.11 29.27 4.08
N ASN A 86 -8.85 28.84 4.25
CA ASN A 86 -7.73 29.24 3.39
C ASN A 86 -7.73 28.49 2.04
N TYR A 87 -8.54 27.44 1.92
CA TYR A 87 -8.60 26.60 0.73
C TYR A 87 -9.90 26.84 -0.03
N THR A 88 -9.79 26.89 -1.37
CA THR A 88 -10.95 27.03 -2.26
C THR A 88 -11.11 25.76 -3.08
N PHE A 89 -12.33 25.23 -3.08
CA PHE A 89 -12.68 24.01 -3.82
C PHE A 89 -13.34 24.39 -5.14
N GLY A 90 -12.60 24.22 -6.23
CA GLY A 90 -13.13 24.36 -7.59
C GLY A 90 -13.79 23.07 -8.07
N THR A 91 -14.49 23.17 -9.19
CA THR A 91 -14.99 22.00 -9.93
C THR A 91 -14.18 21.85 -11.21
N LYS A 92 -13.96 20.60 -11.62
CA LYS A 92 -13.36 20.22 -12.90
C LYS A 92 -14.13 19.05 -13.51
N ASP A 93 -13.71 18.60 -14.69
CA ASP A 93 -14.32 17.44 -15.33
C ASP A 93 -14.30 16.20 -14.43
N PRO A 94 -15.37 15.38 -14.45
CA PRO A 94 -15.44 14.18 -13.63
C PRO A 94 -14.29 13.22 -13.90
N LEU A 95 -13.69 12.72 -12.83
CA LEU A 95 -12.72 11.63 -12.89
C LEU A 95 -13.43 10.30 -12.63
N TYR A 96 -13.33 9.37 -13.57
CA TYR A 96 -13.95 8.06 -13.46
C TYR A 96 -12.97 7.04 -12.89
N GLU A 97 -13.50 6.13 -12.06
CA GLU A 97 -12.76 4.96 -11.61
C GLU A 97 -12.38 4.09 -12.82
N ARG A 98 -11.16 3.55 -12.81
CA ARG A 98 -10.70 2.68 -13.90
C ARG A 98 -11.53 1.41 -14.02
N ASP A 99 -11.96 0.85 -12.90
CA ASP A 99 -12.65 -0.44 -12.86
C ASP A 99 -14.16 -0.22 -12.66
N SER A 100 -14.97 -0.77 -13.57
CA SER A 100 -16.43 -0.64 -13.53
C SER A 100 -17.09 -1.42 -12.39
N SER A 101 -16.36 -2.35 -11.77
CA SER A 101 -16.84 -3.18 -10.68
C SER A 101 -15.68 -3.70 -9.82
N VAL A 102 -16.01 -4.17 -8.62
CA VAL A 102 -15.05 -4.82 -7.72
C VAL A 102 -14.44 -6.07 -8.36
N GLN A 103 -15.24 -6.83 -9.12
CA GLN A 103 -14.81 -8.03 -9.84
C GLN A 103 -13.79 -7.68 -10.92
N ALA A 104 -14.05 -6.63 -11.73
CA ALA A 104 -13.12 -6.15 -12.73
C ALA A 104 -11.79 -5.69 -12.10
N ARG A 105 -11.86 -4.99 -10.96
CA ARG A 105 -10.67 -4.56 -10.20
C ARG A 105 -9.77 -5.73 -9.81
N PHE A 106 -10.34 -6.79 -9.22
CA PHE A 106 -9.55 -7.96 -8.82
C PHE A 106 -9.09 -8.80 -10.01
N GLN A 107 -9.82 -8.81 -11.12
CA GLN A 107 -9.41 -9.47 -12.35
C GLN A 107 -8.18 -8.79 -12.95
N ARG A 108 -8.22 -7.46 -13.13
CA ARG A 108 -7.07 -6.66 -13.56
C ARG A 108 -5.88 -6.84 -12.62
N MET A 109 -6.12 -6.87 -11.30
CA MET A 109 -5.05 -7.11 -10.32
C MET A 109 -4.35 -8.46 -10.52
N ARG A 110 -5.06 -9.52 -10.89
CA ARG A 110 -4.46 -10.83 -11.22
C ARG A 110 -3.60 -10.78 -12.47
N GLU A 111 -4.11 -10.14 -13.52
CA GLU A 111 -3.43 -10.00 -14.81
C GLU A 111 -2.13 -9.21 -14.66
N GLU A 112 -2.21 -8.04 -14.02
CA GLU A 112 -1.05 -7.20 -13.72
C GLU A 112 -0.05 -7.92 -12.80
N PHE A 113 -0.52 -8.67 -11.81
CA PHE A 113 0.39 -9.40 -10.92
C PHE A 113 1.23 -10.44 -11.66
N THR A 114 0.68 -11.03 -12.70
CA THR A 114 1.39 -12.02 -13.53
C THR A 114 2.48 -11.37 -14.37
N THR A 115 2.28 -10.13 -14.82
CA THR A 115 3.19 -9.43 -15.75
C THR A 115 4.21 -8.54 -15.06
N MET A 116 3.82 -7.82 -14.01
CA MET A 116 4.65 -6.83 -13.31
C MET A 116 4.82 -7.09 -11.80
N GLY A 117 4.20 -8.15 -11.27
CA GLY A 117 4.33 -8.51 -9.86
C GLY A 117 3.44 -7.67 -8.94
N MET A 118 3.89 -7.43 -7.71
CA MET A 118 3.10 -6.74 -6.69
C MET A 118 2.69 -5.33 -7.14
N ARG A 119 1.38 -5.03 -7.09
CA ARG A 119 0.87 -3.68 -7.33
C ARG A 119 1.38 -2.73 -6.25
N ARG A 120 1.84 -1.54 -6.66
CA ARG A 120 2.28 -0.47 -5.75
C ARG A 120 1.29 0.68 -5.83
N SER A 121 0.83 1.15 -4.68
CA SER A 121 -0.11 2.26 -4.56
C SER A 121 0.37 3.25 -3.51
N VAL A 122 0.00 4.52 -3.71
CA VAL A 122 0.31 5.61 -2.78
C VAL A 122 -0.96 6.40 -2.49
N GLU A 123 -1.18 6.75 -1.22
CA GLU A 123 -2.33 7.55 -0.77
C GLU A 123 -1.83 8.72 0.10
N ALA A 124 -2.33 9.94 -0.16
CA ALA A 124 -1.99 11.13 0.61
C ALA A 124 -3.02 11.43 1.69
N VAL A 125 -2.54 11.83 2.86
CA VAL A 125 -3.35 12.47 3.90
C VAL A 125 -3.08 13.97 3.88
N LEU A 126 -4.10 14.75 3.55
CA LEU A 126 -4.03 16.22 3.57
C LEU A 126 -4.74 16.73 4.81
N LEU A 127 -4.04 17.57 5.58
CA LEU A 127 -4.52 18.10 6.85
C LEU A 127 -4.86 19.59 6.72
N VAL A 128 -5.99 19.95 7.32
CA VAL A 128 -6.41 21.33 7.60
C VAL A 128 -6.94 21.40 9.02
N HIS A 129 -7.26 22.58 9.53
CA HIS A 129 -7.98 22.69 10.79
C HIS A 129 -9.19 23.62 10.71
N GLU A 130 -10.16 23.37 11.57
CA GLU A 130 -11.28 24.27 11.81
C GLU A 130 -11.54 24.25 13.31
N HIS A 131 -11.68 25.43 13.93
CA HIS A 131 -11.85 25.55 15.39
C HIS A 131 -10.79 24.79 16.22
N ASN A 132 -9.52 24.80 15.75
CA ASN A 132 -8.38 24.10 16.36
C ASN A 132 -8.48 22.56 16.38
N LEU A 133 -9.38 21.99 15.57
CA LEU A 133 -9.50 20.54 15.40
C LEU A 133 -8.92 20.14 14.03
N PRO A 134 -7.99 19.16 13.97
CA PRO A 134 -7.44 18.68 12.71
C PRO A 134 -8.52 17.92 11.92
N HIS A 135 -8.56 18.16 10.61
CA HIS A 135 -9.45 17.50 9.67
C HIS A 135 -8.64 16.88 8.54
N VAL A 136 -9.02 15.67 8.13
CA VAL A 136 -8.47 14.99 6.95
C VAL A 136 -9.38 15.26 5.76
N LEU A 137 -8.82 15.73 4.65
CA LEU A 137 -9.56 15.88 3.40
C LEU A 137 -9.74 14.51 2.71
N LEU A 138 -10.99 14.19 2.36
CA LEU A 138 -11.37 12.94 1.72
C LEU A 138 -12.12 13.21 0.40
N LEU A 139 -11.97 12.32 -0.56
CA LEU A 139 -12.79 12.26 -1.76
C LEU A 139 -14.04 11.43 -1.45
N GLN A 140 -15.21 12.05 -1.53
CA GLN A 140 -16.48 11.36 -1.35
C GLN A 140 -17.06 10.96 -2.71
N LEU A 141 -17.35 9.67 -2.90
CA LEU A 141 -18.07 9.16 -4.07
C LEU A 141 -19.44 8.64 -3.59
N GLY A 142 -20.52 9.24 -4.09
CA GLY A 142 -21.86 8.94 -3.58
C GLY A 142 -22.02 9.31 -2.11
N THR A 143 -22.75 8.51 -1.33
CA THR A 143 -23.14 8.87 0.05
C THR A 143 -22.26 8.24 1.13
N THR A 144 -21.67 7.07 0.88
CA THR A 144 -21.00 6.27 1.93
C THR A 144 -19.60 5.81 1.56
N PHE A 145 -19.06 6.26 0.42
CA PHE A 145 -17.75 5.81 -0.05
C PHE A 145 -16.76 6.97 -0.01
N PHE A 146 -15.67 6.76 0.70
CA PHE A 146 -14.64 7.76 0.94
C PHE A 146 -13.27 7.20 0.57
N LYS A 147 -12.43 8.04 -0.04
CA LYS A 147 -11.07 7.70 -0.43
C LYS A 147 -10.09 8.80 -0.05
N LEU A 148 -8.86 8.40 0.22
CA LEU A 148 -7.74 9.32 0.16
C LEU A 148 -7.38 9.60 -1.31
N PRO A 149 -6.94 10.82 -1.64
CA PRO A 149 -6.39 11.09 -2.96
C PRO A 149 -5.07 10.35 -3.14
N GLY A 150 -4.89 9.72 -4.30
CA GLY A 150 -3.80 8.79 -4.53
C GLY A 150 -4.13 7.85 -5.68
N GLY A 151 -3.42 6.74 -5.77
CA GLY A 151 -3.62 5.78 -6.85
C GLY A 151 -2.47 4.82 -7.05
N GLU A 152 -2.44 4.23 -8.24
CA GLU A 152 -1.47 3.21 -8.64
C GLU A 152 -0.23 3.87 -9.24
N LEU A 153 0.94 3.38 -8.82
CA LEU A 153 2.22 3.77 -9.41
C LEU A 153 2.48 2.99 -10.69
N ASN A 154 3.12 3.65 -11.65
CA ASN A 154 3.65 2.97 -12.83
C ASN A 154 4.83 2.04 -12.45
N PRO A 155 5.15 1.03 -13.28
CA PRO A 155 6.33 0.20 -13.07
C PRO A 155 7.61 1.05 -12.98
N GLY A 156 8.41 0.84 -11.94
CA GLY A 156 9.64 1.60 -11.70
C GLY A 156 9.46 3.05 -11.23
N GLU A 157 8.23 3.58 -11.20
CA GLU A 157 7.95 4.95 -10.73
C GLU A 157 8.30 5.10 -9.23
N ASP A 158 8.89 6.24 -8.89
CA ASP A 158 9.16 6.63 -7.51
C ASP A 158 7.86 6.97 -6.78
N SER A 159 7.78 6.61 -5.50
CA SER A 159 6.54 6.79 -4.72
C SER A 159 6.19 8.25 -4.50
N MET A 160 7.18 9.12 -4.31
CA MET A 160 6.95 10.54 -4.07
C MET A 160 6.53 11.25 -5.35
N GLU A 161 7.27 11.02 -6.43
CA GLU A 161 6.93 11.61 -7.74
C GLU A 161 5.60 11.10 -8.28
N GLY A 162 5.31 9.81 -8.13
CA GLY A 162 4.02 9.25 -8.49
C GLY A 162 2.88 9.84 -7.66
N LEU A 163 3.08 10.06 -6.35
CA LEU A 163 2.07 10.72 -5.52
C LEU A 163 1.81 12.16 -5.97
N LYS A 164 2.85 12.95 -6.29
CA LYS A 164 2.68 14.31 -6.84
C LYS A 164 1.90 14.30 -8.14
N ARG A 165 2.22 13.37 -9.06
CA ARG A 165 1.48 13.18 -10.32
C ARG A 165 0.00 12.88 -10.05
N LEU A 166 -0.28 11.92 -9.18
CA LEU A 166 -1.65 11.51 -8.83
C LEU A 166 -2.43 12.64 -8.14
N LEU A 167 -1.78 13.43 -7.28
CA LEU A 167 -2.39 14.60 -6.65
C LEU A 167 -2.71 15.70 -7.66
N ASN A 168 -1.83 15.95 -8.63
CA ASN A 168 -2.11 16.87 -9.73
C ASN A 168 -3.26 16.37 -10.62
N GLU A 169 -3.27 15.09 -10.95
CA GLU A 169 -4.35 14.46 -11.71
C GLU A 169 -5.68 14.53 -10.98
N THR A 170 -5.70 14.42 -9.65
CA THR A 170 -6.93 14.37 -8.85
C THR A 170 -7.41 15.76 -8.43
N LEU A 171 -6.51 16.62 -7.94
CA LEU A 171 -6.83 17.90 -7.28
C LEU A 171 -6.21 19.12 -7.99
N GLY A 172 -5.36 18.92 -8.99
CA GLY A 172 -4.75 20.00 -9.76
C GLY A 172 -5.77 20.83 -10.54
N ARG A 173 -5.46 22.12 -10.72
CA ARG A 173 -6.26 23.02 -11.54
C ARG A 173 -5.92 22.79 -13.03
N PRO A 174 -6.91 22.70 -13.93
CA PRO A 174 -6.67 22.46 -15.35
C PRO A 174 -5.89 23.60 -16.03
N ASP A 175 -6.10 24.84 -15.59
CA ASP A 175 -5.56 26.04 -16.24
C ASP A 175 -4.32 26.62 -15.55
N SER A 176 -3.78 25.94 -14.53
CA SER A 176 -2.61 26.46 -13.81
C SER A 176 -1.33 26.16 -14.57
N VAL A 177 -0.72 27.20 -15.17
CA VAL A 177 0.65 27.16 -15.73
C VAL A 177 1.67 26.74 -14.67
N GLN A 178 1.37 26.98 -13.39
CA GLN A 178 2.13 26.48 -12.26
C GLN A 178 1.58 25.12 -11.84
N GLN A 179 2.39 24.08 -11.94
CA GLN A 179 2.10 22.82 -11.26
C GLN A 179 2.06 23.06 -9.75
N ASN A 180 1.12 22.44 -9.04
CA ASN A 180 1.06 22.51 -7.59
C ASN A 180 2.38 21.96 -7.02
N ASN A 181 3.08 22.77 -6.23
CA ASN A 181 4.30 22.34 -5.55
C ASN A 181 3.94 21.56 -4.29
N TRP A 182 3.60 20.29 -4.45
CA TRP A 182 3.27 19.41 -3.34
C TRP A 182 4.52 19.11 -2.51
N LEU A 183 4.50 19.57 -1.25
CA LEU A 183 5.45 19.14 -0.23
C LEU A 183 4.91 17.88 0.44
N ILE A 184 5.54 16.74 0.18
CA ILE A 184 5.22 15.47 0.84
C ILE A 184 6.24 15.28 1.96
N GLU A 185 5.77 15.30 3.20
CA GLU A 185 6.64 15.36 4.38
C GLU A 185 7.06 13.99 4.92
N ASP A 186 6.09 13.12 5.18
CA ASP A 186 6.30 11.86 5.90
C ASP A 186 5.52 10.70 5.33
N VAL A 187 5.95 9.52 5.73
CA VAL A 187 5.23 8.26 5.53
C VAL A 187 4.54 7.91 6.83
N ILE A 188 3.22 7.87 6.80
CA ILE A 188 2.40 7.67 8.00
C ILE A 188 2.00 6.21 8.22
N GLY A 189 2.12 5.36 7.20
CA GLY A 189 1.69 3.97 7.29
C GLY A 189 2.06 3.15 6.08
N ASN A 190 1.88 1.84 6.19
CA ASN A 190 1.99 0.91 5.08
C ASN A 190 0.93 -0.17 5.28
N TRP A 191 0.28 -0.55 4.19
CA TRP A 191 -0.75 -1.58 4.19
C TRP A 191 -0.47 -2.61 3.10
N TRP A 192 -0.69 -3.88 3.42
CA TRP A 192 -0.46 -4.98 2.50
C TRP A 192 -1.74 -5.77 2.27
N ARG A 193 -1.97 -6.13 1.01
CA ARG A 193 -3.00 -7.06 0.58
C ARG A 193 -2.36 -8.42 0.29
N PRO A 194 -2.67 -9.49 1.03
CA PRO A 194 -2.04 -10.79 0.82
C PRO A 194 -2.61 -11.55 -0.39
N ASN A 195 -3.90 -11.37 -0.68
CA ASN A 195 -4.67 -12.13 -1.68
C ASN A 195 -5.42 -11.21 -2.65
N PHE A 196 -6.04 -11.75 -3.71
CA PHE A 196 -6.88 -10.97 -4.64
C PHE A 196 -8.30 -10.76 -4.09
N GLU A 197 -8.37 -10.29 -2.85
CA GLU A 197 -9.58 -10.11 -2.05
C GLU A 197 -9.50 -8.80 -1.26
N ALA A 198 -10.62 -8.31 -0.72
CA ALA A 198 -10.72 -7.01 -0.06
C ALA A 198 -9.82 -6.75 1.18
N PRO A 199 -9.52 -7.72 2.07
CA PRO A 199 -8.77 -7.47 3.30
C PRO A 199 -7.36 -6.88 3.09
N ARG A 200 -6.97 -5.98 3.98
CA ARG A 200 -5.64 -5.33 4.04
C ARG A 200 -5.15 -5.33 5.49
N TYR A 201 -3.84 -5.39 5.68
CA TYR A 201 -3.21 -5.44 6.99
C TYR A 201 -2.09 -4.41 7.11
N PRO A 202 -1.87 -3.79 8.28
CA PRO A 202 -0.79 -2.83 8.49
C PRO A 202 0.58 -3.50 8.70
N TYR A 203 0.71 -4.75 8.27
CA TYR A 203 1.90 -5.59 8.29
C TYR A 203 1.77 -6.65 7.19
N VAL A 204 2.87 -7.27 6.79
CA VAL A 204 2.82 -8.46 5.91
C VAL A 204 2.44 -9.67 6.78
N PRO A 205 1.29 -10.34 6.54
CA PRO A 205 0.88 -11.47 7.37
C PRO A 205 1.87 -12.64 7.33
N ALA A 206 1.87 -13.48 8.38
CA ALA A 206 2.74 -14.65 8.46
C ALA A 206 2.61 -15.56 7.23
N HIS A 207 3.73 -16.09 6.76
CA HIS A 207 3.84 -16.98 5.59
C HIS A 207 3.47 -16.36 4.23
N VAL A 208 3.11 -15.07 4.17
CA VAL A 208 2.87 -14.36 2.91
C VAL A 208 4.20 -13.83 2.37
N THR A 209 4.78 -14.53 1.39
CA THR A 209 6.03 -14.12 0.73
C THR A 209 5.81 -13.25 -0.51
N LYS A 210 4.59 -13.25 -1.05
CA LYS A 210 4.23 -12.53 -2.29
C LYS A 210 2.87 -11.81 -2.14
N PRO A 211 2.82 -10.70 -1.40
CA PRO A 211 1.61 -9.87 -1.32
C PRO A 211 1.23 -9.32 -2.71
N LYS A 212 -0.06 -9.04 -2.91
CA LYS A 212 -0.63 -8.61 -4.20
C LYS A 212 -0.63 -7.10 -4.39
N GLU A 213 -0.72 -6.36 -3.29
CA GLU A 213 -0.71 -4.90 -3.27
C GLU A 213 0.04 -4.42 -2.03
N HIS A 214 0.92 -3.43 -2.20
CA HIS A 214 1.50 -2.64 -1.12
C HIS A 214 1.07 -1.20 -1.31
N ILE A 215 0.44 -0.63 -0.28
CA ILE A 215 -0.05 0.74 -0.22
C ILE A 215 0.80 1.48 0.79
N ARG A 216 1.36 2.61 0.37
CA ARG A 216 2.16 3.52 1.19
C ARG A 216 1.42 4.83 1.42
#